data_AF-A0A838IUZ9-F1
#
_entry.id   AF-A0A838IUZ9-F1
#
_cell.length_a   1.000
_cell.length_b   1.000
_cell.length_c   1.000
_cell.angle_alpha   90.00
_cell.angle_beta   90.00
_cell.angle_gamma   90.00
#
_symmetry.space_group_name_H-M   'P 1'
#
loop_
_entity.id
_entity.type
_entity.pdbx_description
1 polymer ?
#
loop_
_entity_poly.entity_id
_entity_poly.type
_entity_poly.pdbx_seq_one_letter_code
_entity_poly.pdbx_strand_id
1 'polypeptide(L)'
;MGAHCCFTYHLLSLGDDLRVLWRAETRDSAVVLVDLRGDGGRQLLMTDMSFAYEFCSFADSPAPTVVLQVQDAHVVVANSSFPEAYDRDIAWALERALEVRVDERPEIERCAVAHLVLTLLYA
;
A
#
# COMPACT_ATOMS: atom_id res chain seq x y z
N MET A 1 3.83 -4.44 -20.78
CA MET A 1 3.26 -5.71 -20.28
C MET A 1 4.42 -6.63 -19.92
N GLY A 2 4.70 -6.78 -18.62
CA GLY A 2 5.67 -7.73 -18.08
C GLY A 2 4.95 -8.77 -17.24
N ALA A 3 5.55 -9.95 -17.06
CA ALA A 3 5.05 -10.94 -16.11
C ALA A 3 5.06 -10.33 -14.70
N HIS A 4 3.89 -10.17 -14.12
CA HIS A 4 3.67 -9.79 -12.72
C HIS A 4 2.78 -10.87 -12.12
N CYS A 5 3.02 -11.23 -10.87
CA CYS A 5 2.20 -12.22 -10.22
C CYS A 5 0.89 -11.55 -9.78
N CYS A 6 -0.24 -12.13 -10.16
CA CYS A 6 -1.54 -11.74 -9.60
C CYS A 6 -1.81 -12.62 -8.39
N PHE A 7 -1.69 -12.07 -7.18
CA PHE A 7 -1.96 -12.82 -5.97
C PHE A 7 -3.41 -12.64 -5.53
N THR A 8 -4.03 -13.74 -5.10
CA THR A 8 -5.31 -13.70 -4.37
C THR A 8 -5.07 -14.18 -2.95
N TYR A 9 -5.40 -13.34 -1.98
CA TYR A 9 -5.29 -13.66 -0.56
C TYR A 9 -6.67 -13.90 0.05
N HIS A 10 -6.70 -14.80 1.02
CA HIS A 10 -7.87 -15.10 1.84
C HIS A 10 -7.49 -14.99 3.30
N LEU A 11 -8.23 -14.19 4.07
CA LEU A 11 -8.18 -14.20 5.52
C LEU A 11 -9.36 -15.03 6.05
N LEU A 12 -9.05 -16.03 6.87
CA LEU A 12 -10.01 -16.97 7.42
C LEU A 12 -10.03 -16.86 8.95
N SER A 13 -11.22 -16.87 9.54
CA SER A 13 -11.41 -17.14 10.97
C SER A 13 -11.64 -18.63 11.16
N LEU A 14 -10.89 -19.24 12.09
CA LEU A 14 -10.94 -20.67 12.43
C LEU A 14 -11.66 -20.91 13.78
N GLY A 15 -12.58 -20.03 14.17
CA GLY A 15 -13.37 -20.21 15.39
C GLY A 15 -14.32 -21.41 15.31
N ASP A 16 -15.42 -21.38 16.08
CA ASP A 16 -16.41 -22.46 16.07
C ASP A 16 -16.98 -22.75 14.67
N ASP A 17 -17.08 -21.70 13.84
CA ASP A 17 -17.37 -21.81 12.41
C ASP A 17 -16.22 -21.26 11.57
N LEU A 18 -15.84 -21.98 10.51
CA LEU A 18 -14.94 -21.48 9.49
C LEU A 18 -15.60 -20.33 8.71
N ARG A 19 -14.98 -19.15 8.70
CA ARG A 19 -15.51 -17.97 7.99
C ARG A 19 -14.42 -17.27 7.19
N VAL A 20 -14.75 -16.84 5.97
CA VAL A 20 -13.90 -15.95 5.17
C VAL A 20 -14.15 -14.52 5.64
N LEU A 21 -13.17 -13.90 6.29
CA LEU A 21 -13.26 -12.52 6.78
C LEU A 21 -12.95 -11.50 5.68
N TRP A 22 -12.04 -11.87 4.77
CA TRP A 22 -11.60 -10.99 3.70
C TRP A 22 -11.00 -11.79 2.55
N ARG A 23 -11.19 -11.28 1.34
CA ARG A 23 -10.62 -11.81 0.11
C ARG A 23 -10.33 -10.65 -0.82
N ALA A 24 -9.13 -10.60 -1.38
CA ALA A 24 -8.81 -9.67 -2.46
C ALA A 24 -7.82 -10.28 -3.45
N GLU A 25 -7.94 -9.83 -4.70
CA GLU A 25 -6.87 -9.91 -5.69
C GLU A 25 -5.99 -8.68 -5.49
N THR A 26 -4.73 -8.87 -5.13
CA THR A 26 -3.81 -7.81 -4.71
C THR A 26 -2.77 -7.49 -5.77
N ARG A 27 -2.94 -8.00 -6.99
CA ARG A 27 -1.96 -7.88 -8.07
C ARG A 27 -0.59 -8.34 -7.58
N ASP A 28 0.44 -7.55 -7.85
CA ASP A 28 1.82 -7.84 -7.44
C ASP A 28 2.13 -7.44 -5.98
N SER A 29 1.11 -7.02 -5.21
CA SER A 29 1.29 -6.74 -3.78
C SER A 29 1.24 -8.02 -2.96
N ALA A 30 2.26 -8.20 -2.13
CA ALA A 30 2.20 -9.11 -1.00
C ALA A 30 1.22 -8.58 0.07
N VAL A 31 0.71 -9.49 0.91
CA VAL A 31 -0.08 -9.14 2.09
C VAL A 31 0.62 -9.69 3.34
N VAL A 32 0.81 -8.85 4.34
CA VAL A 32 1.45 -9.19 5.62
C VAL A 32 0.48 -8.96 6.76
N LEU A 33 0.28 -9.96 7.61
CA LEU A 33 -0.46 -9.81 8.87
C LEU A 33 0.51 -9.42 9.99
N VAL A 34 0.31 -8.26 10.60
CA VAL A 34 1.21 -7.69 11.63
C VAL A 34 0.40 -7.08 12.76
N ASP A 35 0.99 -6.92 13.95
CA ASP A 35 0.44 -6.07 15.01
C ASP A 35 1.31 -4.81 15.06
N LEU A 36 0.80 -3.71 14.53
CA LEU A 36 1.55 -2.45 14.43
C LEU A 36 1.72 -1.76 15.79
N ARG A 37 0.80 -1.98 16.73
CA ARG A 37 0.77 -1.30 18.04
C ARG A 37 1.30 -2.16 19.19
N GLY A 38 1.42 -3.46 18.99
CA GLY A 38 1.75 -4.41 20.04
C GLY A 38 0.61 -4.61 21.04
N ASP A 39 -0.64 -4.30 20.66
CA ASP A 39 -1.82 -4.38 21.54
C ASP A 39 -2.65 -5.65 21.33
N GLY A 40 -2.19 -6.55 20.45
CA GLY A 40 -2.87 -7.77 20.06
C GLY A 40 -3.81 -7.61 18.85
N GLY A 41 -4.13 -6.37 18.46
CA GLY A 41 -4.90 -6.07 17.26
C GLY A 41 -4.05 -6.27 16.00
N ARG A 42 -4.54 -7.06 15.05
CA ARG A 42 -3.82 -7.35 13.81
C ARG A 42 -4.28 -6.47 12.65
N GLN A 43 -3.32 -6.02 11.85
CA GLN A 43 -3.53 -5.32 10.60
C GLN A 43 -2.99 -6.15 9.44
N LEU A 44 -3.65 -6.04 8.29
CA LEU A 44 -3.09 -6.46 7.00
C LEU A 44 -2.38 -5.25 6.39
N LEU A 45 -1.11 -5.41 6.07
CA LEU A 45 -0.32 -4.47 5.28
C LEU A 45 -0.19 -4.97 3.85
N MET A 46 -0.45 -4.08 2.90
CA MET A 46 -0.25 -4.31 1.47
C MET A 46 0.05 -2.97 0.78
N THR A 47 0.26 -2.98 -0.53
CA THR A 47 0.36 -1.78 -1.35
C THR A 47 -0.77 -1.69 -2.36
N ASP A 48 -1.21 -0.48 -2.68
CA ASP A 48 -2.21 -0.26 -3.72
C ASP A 48 -1.55 -0.23 -5.11
N MET A 49 -1.65 -1.37 -5.80
CA MET A 49 -1.11 -1.55 -7.14
C MET A 49 -2.04 -1.03 -8.25
N SER A 50 -3.08 -0.24 -7.92
CA SER A 50 -3.99 0.36 -8.90
C SER A 50 -3.29 1.39 -9.79
N PHE A 51 -2.22 2.02 -9.30
CA PHE A 51 -1.44 3.05 -10.01
C PHE A 51 -0.26 2.50 -10.83
N ALA A 52 -0.11 1.18 -10.90
CA ALA A 52 0.95 0.55 -11.70
C ALA A 52 0.86 0.99 -13.17
N TYR A 53 1.99 1.43 -13.73
CA TYR A 53 2.14 1.95 -15.09
C TYR A 53 1.46 3.30 -15.41
N GLU A 54 0.76 3.93 -14.47
CA GLU A 54 0.02 5.16 -14.75
C GLU A 54 0.95 6.35 -15.02
N PHE A 55 2.04 6.46 -14.26
CA PHE A 55 2.95 7.61 -14.31
C PHE A 55 4.34 7.28 -14.83
N CYS A 56 4.81 6.05 -14.62
CA CYS A 56 6.18 5.63 -14.90
C CYS A 56 6.27 4.12 -15.13
N SER A 57 7.50 3.61 -15.27
CA SER A 57 7.74 2.17 -15.40
C SER A 57 7.12 1.41 -14.21
N PHE A 58 6.89 0.11 -14.37
CA PHE A 58 6.37 -0.71 -13.26
C PHE A 58 7.25 -0.63 -12.01
N ALA A 59 8.57 -0.74 -12.19
CA ALA A 59 9.54 -0.73 -11.11
C ALA A 59 9.56 0.61 -10.35
N ASP A 60 9.17 1.69 -11.03
CA ASP A 60 9.12 3.03 -10.47
C ASP A 60 7.70 3.46 -10.08
N SER A 61 6.67 2.64 -10.31
CA SER A 61 5.29 3.05 -10.11
C SER A 61 5.01 3.31 -8.62
N PRO A 62 4.23 4.34 -8.29
CA PRO A 62 3.76 4.52 -6.92
C PRO A 62 2.85 3.37 -6.51
N ALA A 63 3.10 2.87 -5.31
CA ALA A 63 2.37 1.76 -4.70
C ALA A 63 2.18 2.08 -3.21
N PRO A 64 1.32 3.05 -2.86
CA PRO A 64 1.18 3.53 -1.49
C PRO A 64 0.73 2.39 -0.56
N THR A 65 1.28 2.39 0.66
CA THR A 65 0.92 1.43 1.70
C THR A 65 -0.56 1.53 2.07
N VAL A 66 -1.23 0.39 2.21
CA VAL A 66 -2.61 0.27 2.70
C VAL A 66 -2.57 -0.51 4.01
N VAL A 67 -3.18 0.07 5.04
CA VAL A 67 -3.37 -0.57 6.33
C VAL A 67 -4.83 -0.96 6.46
N LEU A 68 -5.09 -2.26 6.58
CA LEU A 68 -6.43 -2.76 6.88
C LEU A 68 -6.49 -3.28 8.30
N GLN A 69 -7.45 -2.83 9.10
CA GLN A 69 -7.70 -3.35 10.43
C GLN A 69 -8.55 -4.62 10.35
N VAL A 70 -8.07 -5.71 10.95
CA VAL A 70 -8.89 -6.90 11.18
C VAL A 70 -9.77 -6.65 12.40
N GLN A 71 -11.07 -6.76 12.22
CA GLN A 71 -12.08 -6.76 13.29
C GLN A 71 -12.74 -8.15 13.34
N ASP A 72 -13.52 -8.42 14.40
CA ASP A 72 -14.08 -9.75 14.69
C ASP A 72 -14.68 -10.48 13.48
N ALA A 73 -15.43 -9.76 12.64
CA ALA A 73 -16.17 -10.33 11.51
C ALA A 73 -15.83 -9.73 10.15
N HIS A 74 -15.00 -8.70 10.09
CA HIS A 74 -14.73 -7.99 8.84
C HIS A 74 -13.39 -7.24 8.88
N VAL A 75 -12.96 -6.79 7.72
CA VAL A 75 -11.72 -6.02 7.54
C VAL A 75 -12.07 -4.64 6.99
N VAL A 76 -11.52 -3.58 7.57
CA VAL A 76 -11.76 -2.18 7.17
C VAL A 76 -10.47 -1.47 6.84
N VAL A 77 -10.52 -0.46 5.97
CA VAL A 77 -9.40 0.46 5.76
C VAL A 77 -9.16 1.26 7.03
N ALA A 78 -7.90 1.35 7.45
CA ALA A 78 -7.50 1.96 8.71
C ALA A 78 -6.24 2.84 8.57
N ASN A 79 -5.86 3.22 7.35
CA ASN A 79 -4.63 3.98 7.07
C ASN A 79 -4.39 5.14 8.05
N SER A 80 -5.37 6.04 8.19
CA SER A 80 -5.27 7.24 9.05
C SER A 80 -5.22 6.94 10.55
N SER A 81 -5.44 5.68 10.96
CA SER A 81 -5.24 5.23 12.34
C SER A 81 -3.80 4.79 12.61
N PHE A 82 -2.96 4.69 11.58
CA PHE A 82 -1.56 4.27 11.65
C PHE A 82 -0.67 5.19 10.79
N PRO A 83 -0.66 6.52 11.03
CA PRO A 83 0.14 7.46 10.25
C PRO A 83 1.64 7.13 10.28
N GLU A 84 2.11 6.49 11.35
CA GLU A 84 3.50 6.09 11.56
C GLU A 84 3.94 5.02 10.54
N ALA A 85 2.99 4.27 9.98
CA ALA A 85 3.26 3.31 8.91
C ALA A 85 3.72 3.99 7.60
N TYR A 86 3.51 5.30 7.47
CA TYR A 86 3.81 6.08 6.28
C TYR A 86 5.07 6.94 6.41
N ASP A 87 5.59 7.16 7.62
CA ASP A 87 6.69 8.11 7.87
C ASP A 87 7.91 7.90 6.97
N ARG A 88 8.35 6.64 6.83
CA ARG A 88 9.50 6.29 5.98
C ARG A 88 9.22 6.57 4.51
N ASP A 89 8.04 6.19 4.04
CA ASP A 89 7.68 6.30 2.63
C ASP A 89 7.44 7.78 2.25
N ILE A 90 6.87 8.58 3.16
CA ILE A 90 6.74 10.03 3.03
C ILE A 90 8.12 10.68 2.94
N ALA A 91 9.04 10.33 3.85
CA ALA A 91 10.39 10.90 3.85
C ALA A 91 11.12 10.62 2.53
N TRP A 92 11.11 9.35 2.09
CA TRP A 92 11.71 8.94 0.82
C TRP A 92 11.06 9.64 -0.39
N ALA A 93 9.73 9.74 -0.41
CA ALA A 93 9.01 10.37 -1.52
C ALA A 93 9.25 11.89 -1.57
N LEU A 94 9.37 12.53 -0.41
CA LEU A 94 9.70 13.95 -0.29
C LEU A 94 11.11 14.23 -0.80
N GLU A 95 12.11 13.44 -0.37
CA GLU A 95 13.49 13.55 -0.86
C GLU A 95 13.53 13.47 -2.39
N ARG A 96 12.85 12.47 -2.98
CA ARG A 96 12.75 12.33 -4.44
C ARG A 96 12.09 13.51 -5.12
N ALA A 97 10.97 14.00 -4.57
CA ALA A 97 10.27 15.14 -5.14
C ALA A 97 11.10 16.43 -5.10
N LEU A 98 11.96 16.59 -4.09
CA LEU A 98 12.87 17.75 -3.97
C LEU A 98 14.09 17.67 -4.89
N GLU A 99 14.53 16.46 -5.25
CA GLU A 99 15.66 16.23 -6.15
C GLU A 99 15.31 16.42 -7.63
N VAL A 100 14.03 16.28 -8.00
CA VAL A 100 13.59 16.50 -9.37
C VAL A 100 13.83 17.94 -9.77
N ARG A 101 14.55 18.11 -10.89
CA ARG A 101 14.75 19.44 -11.46
C ARG A 101 13.61 19.79 -12.41
N VAL A 102 13.18 21.04 -12.38
CA VAL A 102 12.08 21.57 -13.21
C VAL A 102 12.38 21.52 -14.72
N ASP A 103 13.62 21.18 -15.12
CA ASP A 103 14.07 20.97 -16.50
C ASP A 103 14.18 19.49 -16.92
N GLU A 104 13.85 18.54 -16.03
CA GLU A 104 13.83 17.11 -16.33
C GLU A 104 12.63 16.71 -17.20
N ARG A 105 12.70 15.49 -17.75
CA ARG A 105 11.64 14.96 -18.61
C ARG A 105 10.32 14.87 -17.81
N PRO A 106 9.17 15.34 -18.34
CA PRO A 106 7.92 15.46 -17.59
C PRO A 106 7.43 14.17 -16.93
N GLU A 107 7.79 13.00 -17.46
CA GLU A 107 7.46 11.70 -16.85
C GLU A 107 8.17 11.46 -15.51
N ILE A 108 9.40 11.96 -15.34
CA ILE A 108 10.19 11.82 -14.11
C ILE A 108 9.57 12.67 -13.00
N GLU A 109 9.23 13.93 -13.34
CA GLU A 109 8.57 14.85 -12.43
C GLU A 109 7.21 14.31 -11.96
N ARG A 110 6.37 13.88 -12.90
CA ARG A 110 5.06 13.30 -12.56
C ARG A 110 5.20 12.07 -11.66
N CYS A 111 6.15 11.19 -11.95
CA CYS A 111 6.38 9.99 -11.15
C CYS A 111 6.81 10.35 -9.72
N ALA A 112 7.80 11.24 -9.55
CA ALA A 112 8.28 11.64 -8.23
C ALA A 112 7.20 12.34 -7.41
N VAL A 113 6.44 13.26 -8.02
CA VAL A 113 5.33 13.95 -7.36
C VAL A 113 4.21 12.97 -7.02
N ALA A 114 3.90 12.01 -7.89
CA ALA A 114 2.85 11.01 -7.64
C ALA A 114 3.18 10.13 -6.42
N HIS A 115 4.45 9.72 -6.22
CA HIS A 115 4.87 9.00 -5.01
C HIS A 115 4.52 9.78 -3.74
N LEU A 116 4.86 11.07 -3.70
CA LEU A 116 4.62 11.90 -2.53
C LEU A 116 3.12 12.14 -2.31
N VAL A 117 2.41 12.56 -3.35
CA VAL A 117 0.99 12.91 -3.24
C VAL A 117 0.14 11.69 -2.86
N LEU A 118 0.36 10.53 -3.49
CA LEU A 118 -0.41 9.33 -3.19
C LEU A 118 -0.11 8.80 -1.78
N THR A 119 1.15 8.86 -1.33
CA THR A 119 1.49 8.45 0.04
C THR A 119 0.81 9.36 1.07
N LEU A 120 0.82 10.68 0.85
CA LEU A 120 0.15 11.65 1.73
C LEU A 120 -1.38 11.54 1.71
N LEU A 121 -1.98 11.10 0.61
CA LEU A 121 -3.43 10.84 0.55
C LEU A 121 -3.84 9.60 1.32
N TYR A 122 -2.91 8.65 1.52
CA TYR A 122 -3.19 7.42 2.23
C TYR A 122 -2.92 7.56 3.72
N ALA A 123 -1.90 8.32 4.13
CA ALA A 123 -1.57 8.61 5.53
C ALA A 123 -2.71 9.34 6.28
#